data_AF-A0A0G4J471-F1
#
_entry.id   AF-A0A0G4J471-F1
#
_cell.length_a   1.000
_cell.length_b   1.000
_cell.length_c   1.000
_cell.angle_alpha   90.00
_cell.angle_beta   90.00
_cell.angle_gamma   90.00
#
_symmetry.space_group_name_H-M   'P 1'
#
loop_
_entity.id
_entity.type
_entity.pdbx_description
1 polymer ?
#
loop_
_entity_poly.entity_id
_entity_poly.type
_entity_poly.pdbx_seq_one_letter_code
_entity_poly.pdbx_strand_id
1 'polypeptide(L)'
;MWSTAPCPGSWLTISSVCCMRRSGDRDGDQRVPLDQQQEIAGCRTITMAWPTTLTLATLLIMACDASLQVVSPADGALLVDVPYVTADSIHTGIQSGDEADLLVANLTLFVGDPCSDTVAGGLQRQAVVVRDSQYYLSCTLEALAAHMVDMGAGAVFLDCGGGIQGTSAYYASDNSPTAMLATRRLPIMVLSLSTNEIDLMVAALADHPQARVRVQIDTNVWVAAFASPVYQLFVRVIPATIYLIAAALAVIYMVQRLRFVHADFLAKTIKRRRSLKAACRYIVVHGLRIPDASLLLEFVSCTLNGVVIAVGGVCSTSNLPGGLVNFFLPQLAGASIAGDVLAAIVWQRMRNPSPSGANNWPMRRIATVSVMILLPIAIDTIVSLTFAVPGTGRALGRWMADNIAAIAGALFCLLQLVIGIHFLSQSTRFILETRSRRASLRGRGGLDASMDVMIARLARWTALLGVCQLVFVAITPIAVLPSFKTPPVWTAYWAVVGTSKAMSALCCVNMFKQRRKSHKVVQTDISKKPSLVPSAPST
;
A
#
# COMPACT_ATOMS: atom_id res chain seq x y z
N MET A 1 23.69 -24.97 -25.44
CA MET A 1 23.95 -26.16 -24.58
C MET A 1 25.12 -25.84 -23.66
N TRP A 2 24.88 -25.07 -22.59
CA TRP A 2 25.84 -24.78 -21.52
C TRP A 2 25.08 -24.99 -20.21
N SER A 3 25.50 -25.97 -19.42
CA SER A 3 24.90 -26.31 -18.12
C SER A 3 25.50 -25.42 -17.04
N THR A 4 24.68 -24.61 -16.38
CA THR A 4 25.03 -24.00 -15.10
C THR A 4 24.55 -24.90 -13.97
N ALA A 5 25.51 -25.38 -13.18
CA ALA A 5 25.27 -26.20 -12.00
C ALA A 5 24.51 -25.40 -10.93
N PRO A 6 23.67 -26.05 -10.10
CA PRO A 6 22.95 -25.38 -9.02
C PRO A 6 23.89 -25.08 -7.85
N CYS A 7 23.91 -23.82 -7.39
CA CYS A 7 24.50 -23.47 -6.10
C CYS A 7 23.72 -24.16 -4.96
N PRO A 8 24.40 -24.74 -3.96
CA PRO A 8 23.75 -25.52 -2.91
C PRO A 8 23.03 -24.61 -1.91
N GLY A 9 21.85 -25.08 -1.50
CA GLY A 9 20.89 -24.32 -0.72
C GLY A 9 21.36 -23.83 0.65
N SER A 10 21.04 -22.57 0.94
CA SER A 10 20.92 -22.04 2.29
C SER A 10 19.47 -22.25 2.76
N TRP A 11 19.25 -23.37 3.44
CA TRP A 11 18.01 -23.61 4.19
C TRP A 11 17.95 -22.62 5.35
N LEU A 12 17.05 -21.63 5.24
CA LEU A 12 16.67 -20.78 6.35
C LEU A 12 15.66 -21.57 7.21
N THR A 13 16.18 -22.38 8.13
CA THR A 13 15.36 -23.06 9.14
C THR A 13 14.71 -22.04 10.06
N ILE A 14 13.39 -21.91 9.97
CA ILE A 14 12.55 -21.20 10.94
C ILE A 14 12.49 -22.09 12.19
N SER A 15 13.37 -21.84 13.15
CA SER A 15 13.27 -22.45 14.48
C SER A 15 12.11 -21.80 15.23
N SER A 16 10.96 -22.47 15.26
CA SER A 16 9.91 -22.20 16.23
C SER A 16 10.47 -22.45 17.63
N VAL A 17 10.61 -21.40 18.44
CA VAL A 17 10.92 -21.55 19.87
C VAL A 17 9.69 -22.15 20.54
N CYS A 18 9.67 -23.49 20.61
CA CYS A 18 8.78 -24.23 21.48
C CYS A 18 9.44 -24.28 22.86
N CYS A 19 8.98 -23.44 23.80
CA CYS A 19 9.40 -23.53 25.19
C CYS A 19 8.81 -24.80 25.83
N MET A 20 9.54 -25.91 25.78
CA MET A 20 9.30 -27.05 26.67
C MET A 20 9.75 -26.66 28.09
N ARG A 21 8.80 -26.67 29.02
CA ARG A 21 9.00 -26.39 30.45
C ARG A 21 9.48 -27.66 31.14
N ARG A 22 10.72 -27.66 31.66
CA ARG A 22 11.23 -28.72 32.55
C ARG A 22 10.78 -28.39 33.97
N SER A 23 9.88 -29.18 34.56
CA SER A 23 9.51 -29.07 35.97
C SER A 23 10.62 -29.71 36.82
N GLY A 24 11.36 -28.88 37.54
CA GLY A 24 12.20 -29.32 38.64
C GLY A 24 11.55 -28.89 39.94
N ASP A 25 11.19 -29.86 40.77
CA ASP A 25 10.74 -29.67 42.15
C ASP A 25 11.75 -28.87 42.94
N ARG A 26 11.30 -27.77 43.55
CA ARG A 26 11.89 -27.22 44.76
C ARG A 26 10.77 -26.76 45.68
N ASP A 27 10.57 -27.53 46.73
CA ASP A 27 9.91 -27.12 47.95
C ASP A 27 10.61 -25.89 48.54
N GLY A 28 9.84 -24.86 48.84
CA GLY A 28 10.35 -23.59 49.33
C GLY A 28 9.27 -22.54 49.37
N ASP A 29 8.57 -22.52 50.50
CA ASP A 29 7.39 -21.72 50.82
C ASP A 29 7.61 -20.21 50.62
N GLN A 30 7.05 -19.64 49.55
CA GLN A 30 6.67 -18.23 49.43
C GLN A 30 5.67 -18.07 48.28
N ARG A 31 4.37 -18.05 48.61
CA ARG A 31 3.28 -17.79 47.65
C ARG A 31 3.29 -16.32 47.23
N VAL A 32 4.07 -15.99 46.21
CA VAL A 32 3.87 -14.79 45.40
C VAL A 32 2.82 -15.12 44.33
N PRO A 33 1.77 -14.30 44.13
CA PRO A 33 0.74 -14.57 43.14
C PRO A 33 1.34 -14.65 41.72
N LEU A 34 1.18 -15.82 41.09
CA LEU A 34 1.79 -16.19 39.80
C LEU A 34 1.40 -15.27 38.62
N ASP A 35 0.36 -14.46 38.76
CA ASP A 35 -0.16 -13.60 37.70
C ASP A 35 0.69 -12.35 37.41
N GLN A 36 1.66 -12.01 38.29
CA GLN A 36 2.47 -10.79 38.12
C GLN A 36 3.88 -11.02 37.55
N GLN A 37 4.42 -12.23 37.61
CA GLN A 37 5.75 -12.52 37.07
C GLN A 37 5.76 -12.91 35.58
N GLN A 38 4.61 -13.31 35.02
CA GLN A 38 4.50 -13.65 33.59
C GLN A 38 4.55 -12.42 32.66
N GLU A 39 4.18 -11.23 33.13
CA GLU A 39 4.19 -10.01 32.30
C GLU A 39 5.58 -9.34 32.20
N ILE A 40 6.52 -9.64 33.11
CA ILE A 40 7.81 -8.94 33.17
C ILE A 40 8.91 -9.66 32.37
N ALA A 41 8.84 -10.99 32.21
CA ALA A 41 9.86 -11.76 31.49
C ALA A 41 9.68 -11.82 29.96
N GLY A 42 8.50 -11.46 29.44
CA GLY A 42 8.20 -11.53 28.00
C GLY A 42 8.63 -10.31 27.17
N CYS A 43 9.16 -9.26 27.80
CA CYS A 43 9.49 -8.00 27.14
C CYS A 43 11.01 -7.86 26.88
N ARG A 44 11.70 -8.95 26.55
CA ARG A 44 13.03 -8.88 25.93
C ARG A 44 12.87 -8.42 24.49
N THR A 45 13.20 -7.15 24.27
CA THR A 45 13.80 -6.59 23.06
C THR A 45 13.65 -7.47 21.81
N ILE A 46 12.50 -7.35 21.14
CA ILE A 46 12.48 -7.61 19.69
C ILE A 46 13.29 -6.47 19.09
N THR A 47 14.59 -6.71 18.91
CA THR A 47 15.49 -5.84 18.17
C THR A 47 14.92 -5.69 16.76
N MET A 48 14.38 -4.48 16.50
CA MET A 48 13.82 -4.05 15.22
C MET A 48 14.94 -3.84 14.18
N ALA A 49 15.69 -4.90 13.86
CA ALA A 49 16.59 -4.90 12.71
C ALA A 49 15.83 -5.17 11.39
N TRP A 50 14.63 -5.78 11.49
CA TRP A 50 13.92 -6.32 10.34
C TRP A 50 13.62 -5.31 9.21
N PRO A 51 13.09 -4.10 9.46
CA PRO A 51 12.76 -3.18 8.37
C PRO A 51 14.01 -2.68 7.64
N THR A 52 15.08 -2.35 8.37
CA THR A 52 16.32 -1.79 7.78
C THR A 52 17.17 -2.84 7.08
N THR A 53 17.26 -4.06 7.61
CA THR A 53 17.96 -5.17 6.91
C THR A 53 17.22 -5.63 5.67
N LEU A 54 15.88 -5.56 5.65
CA LEU A 54 15.11 -5.90 4.46
C LEU A 54 15.37 -4.86 3.35
N THR A 55 15.28 -3.56 3.65
CA THR A 55 15.52 -2.49 2.67
C THR A 55 16.94 -2.53 2.08
N LEU A 56 17.95 -2.89 2.88
CA LEU A 56 19.34 -3.05 2.42
C LEU A 56 19.56 -4.32 1.60
N ALA A 57 18.86 -5.42 1.90
CA ALA A 57 18.99 -6.68 1.16
C ALA A 57 18.29 -6.62 -0.21
N THR A 58 17.19 -5.88 -0.36
CA THR A 58 16.50 -5.73 -1.66
C THR A 58 17.26 -4.84 -2.65
N LEU A 59 18.19 -4.00 -2.18
CA LEU A 59 19.01 -3.12 -3.03
C LEU A 59 20.17 -3.84 -3.75
N LEU A 60 20.45 -5.12 -3.41
CA LEU A 60 21.67 -5.83 -3.84
C LEU A 60 21.49 -6.87 -4.96
N ILE A 61 20.34 -6.90 -5.64
CA ILE A 61 20.11 -7.88 -6.73
C ILE A 61 19.87 -7.11 -8.04
N MET A 62 20.92 -7.01 -8.88
CA MET A 62 20.82 -6.56 -10.27
C MET A 62 21.64 -7.49 -11.17
N ALA A 63 20.99 -8.05 -12.20
CA ALA A 63 21.51 -8.22 -13.57
C ALA A 63 20.61 -9.20 -14.36
N CYS A 64 20.04 -8.72 -15.47
CA CYS A 64 19.98 -9.34 -16.80
C CYS A 64 19.10 -8.45 -17.71
N ASP A 65 19.67 -7.99 -18.83
CA ASP A 65 19.05 -7.08 -19.82
C ASP A 65 18.54 -7.85 -21.07
N ALA A 66 17.49 -7.34 -21.74
CA ALA A 66 16.99 -7.77 -23.06
C ALA A 66 16.94 -6.58 -24.03
N SER A 67 16.67 -6.75 -25.34
CA SER A 67 17.01 -5.75 -26.39
C SER A 67 16.13 -5.82 -27.68
N LEU A 68 15.86 -4.69 -28.38
CA LEU A 68 15.10 -4.53 -29.64
C LEU A 68 15.97 -3.75 -30.63
N GLN A 69 16.30 -4.34 -31.77
CA GLN A 69 17.32 -3.78 -32.64
C GLN A 69 16.74 -3.10 -33.89
N VAL A 70 16.92 -1.79 -34.02
CA VAL A 70 16.75 -1.01 -35.27
C VAL A 70 18.06 -1.10 -36.03
N VAL A 71 18.04 -1.40 -37.33
CA VAL A 71 19.25 -1.72 -38.10
C VAL A 71 19.29 -0.94 -39.42
N SER A 72 20.47 -0.45 -39.80
CA SER A 72 20.70 0.22 -41.08
C SER A 72 20.57 -0.77 -42.25
N PRO A 73 19.82 -0.42 -43.30
CA PRO A 73 19.64 -1.28 -44.47
C PRO A 73 20.91 -1.42 -45.32
N ALA A 74 21.84 -0.46 -45.25
CA ALA A 74 23.06 -0.46 -46.08
C ALA A 74 24.13 -1.42 -45.54
N ASP A 75 24.34 -1.44 -44.23
CA ASP A 75 25.49 -2.11 -43.60
C ASP A 75 25.11 -3.15 -42.54
N GLY A 76 23.82 -3.29 -42.20
CA GLY A 76 23.40 -4.12 -41.07
C GLY A 76 23.83 -3.57 -39.70
N ALA A 77 24.27 -2.30 -39.64
CA ALA A 77 24.69 -1.65 -38.41
C ALA A 77 23.49 -1.39 -37.49
N LEU A 78 23.62 -1.75 -36.22
CA LEU A 78 22.64 -1.47 -35.18
C LEU A 78 22.50 0.04 -34.98
N LEU A 79 21.33 0.59 -35.33
CA LEU A 79 20.98 2.00 -35.19
C LEU A 79 20.41 2.32 -33.79
N VAL A 80 19.57 1.45 -33.24
CA VAL A 80 18.96 1.62 -31.91
C VAL A 80 18.77 0.25 -31.27
N ASP A 81 19.03 0.13 -29.97
CA ASP A 81 18.68 -1.05 -29.19
C ASP A 81 17.70 -0.67 -28.06
N VAL A 82 16.44 -1.10 -28.15
CA VAL A 82 15.38 -0.78 -27.18
C VAL A 82 15.10 -1.99 -26.27
N PRO A 83 15.56 -1.98 -25.00
CA PRO A 83 15.33 -3.11 -24.13
C PRO A 83 13.85 -3.39 -23.88
N TYR A 84 13.37 -4.56 -24.31
CA TYR A 84 12.01 -5.07 -24.04
C TYR A 84 11.88 -5.57 -22.59
N VAL A 85 12.14 -4.68 -21.64
CA VAL A 85 12.26 -5.01 -20.21
C VAL A 85 11.45 -4.06 -19.33
N THR A 86 11.05 -2.90 -19.86
CA THR A 86 10.40 -1.90 -19.03
C THR A 86 9.03 -2.37 -18.57
N ALA A 87 8.68 -2.06 -17.32
CA ALA A 87 7.33 -2.28 -16.80
C ALA A 87 6.30 -1.72 -17.79
N ASP A 88 6.58 -0.62 -18.46
CA ASP A 88 5.56 0.08 -19.27
C ASP A 88 5.31 -0.54 -20.65
N SER A 89 5.99 -1.64 -20.99
CA SER A 89 5.75 -2.33 -22.25
C SER A 89 4.48 -3.18 -22.20
N ILE A 90 3.57 -2.90 -23.14
CA ILE A 90 2.38 -3.72 -23.42
C ILE A 90 2.60 -4.39 -24.76
N HIS A 91 2.30 -5.68 -24.86
CA HIS A 91 2.17 -6.35 -26.14
C HIS A 91 0.81 -6.96 -26.37
N THR A 92 0.39 -6.95 -27.63
CA THR A 92 -0.82 -7.64 -28.11
C THR A 92 -0.52 -8.32 -29.43
N GLY A 93 -1.14 -9.48 -29.64
CA GLY A 93 -0.86 -10.35 -30.77
C GLY A 93 0.02 -11.54 -30.38
N ILE A 94 0.98 -11.86 -31.25
CA ILE A 94 1.83 -13.04 -31.15
C ILE A 94 2.63 -13.03 -29.83
N GLN A 95 2.77 -14.20 -29.19
CA GLN A 95 3.37 -14.37 -27.86
C GLN A 95 4.67 -15.19 -27.90
N SER A 96 5.47 -15.07 -26.83
CA SER A 96 6.65 -15.94 -26.63
C SER A 96 6.20 -17.40 -26.52
N GLY A 97 6.68 -18.25 -27.43
CA GLY A 97 6.29 -19.66 -27.53
C GLY A 97 5.28 -19.96 -28.64
N ASP A 98 4.69 -18.94 -29.27
CA ASP A 98 4.05 -19.14 -30.58
C ASP A 98 5.17 -19.31 -31.62
N GLU A 99 5.02 -20.22 -32.59
CA GLU A 99 5.97 -20.37 -33.71
C GLU A 99 5.87 -19.14 -34.62
N ALA A 100 6.51 -18.07 -34.19
CA ALA A 100 6.54 -16.80 -34.87
C ALA A 100 7.91 -16.62 -35.52
N ASP A 101 7.93 -16.43 -36.83
CA ASP A 101 9.14 -16.04 -37.52
C ASP A 101 9.61 -14.66 -37.03
N LEU A 102 10.93 -14.49 -36.97
CA LEU A 102 11.57 -13.20 -36.75
C LEU A 102 11.00 -12.17 -37.74
N LEU A 103 10.35 -11.12 -37.25
CA LEU A 103 9.82 -10.08 -38.12
C LEU A 103 10.96 -9.14 -38.52
N VAL A 104 11.27 -9.10 -39.81
CA VAL A 104 12.18 -8.11 -40.40
C VAL A 104 11.41 -7.27 -41.39
N ALA A 105 11.07 -6.05 -41.00
CA ALA A 105 10.18 -5.17 -41.74
C ALA A 105 10.79 -3.78 -41.94
N ASN A 106 10.36 -3.09 -42.99
CA ASN A 106 10.71 -1.68 -43.16
C ASN A 106 9.94 -0.86 -42.12
N LEU A 107 10.63 0.08 -41.50
CA LEU A 107 10.05 0.98 -40.53
C LEU A 107 9.37 2.13 -41.25
N THR A 108 8.16 2.48 -40.83
CA THR A 108 7.40 3.60 -41.40
C THR A 108 6.73 4.39 -40.30
N LEU A 109 6.79 5.72 -40.37
CA LEU A 109 6.03 6.61 -39.49
C LEU A 109 4.59 6.73 -39.99
N PHE A 110 3.63 6.35 -39.16
CA PHE A 110 2.22 6.58 -39.42
C PHE A 110 1.80 7.94 -38.88
N VAL A 111 1.19 8.74 -39.74
CA VAL A 111 0.67 10.07 -39.41
C VAL A 111 -0.84 10.06 -39.67
N GLY A 112 -1.64 10.01 -38.60
CA GLY A 112 -3.10 9.97 -38.68
C GLY A 112 -3.73 9.35 -37.44
N ASP A 113 -5.06 9.30 -37.39
CA ASP A 113 -5.78 8.49 -36.40
C ASP A 113 -5.83 7.03 -36.90
N PRO A 114 -5.08 6.11 -36.27
CA PRO A 114 -5.07 4.71 -36.71
C PRO A 114 -6.38 3.97 -36.39
N CYS A 115 -7.31 4.60 -35.68
CA CYS A 115 -8.66 4.11 -35.44
C CYS A 115 -9.70 4.62 -36.46
N SER A 116 -9.29 5.46 -37.42
CA SER A 116 -10.20 5.96 -38.46
C SER A 116 -10.23 5.02 -39.65
N ASP A 117 -11.42 4.61 -40.07
CA ASP A 117 -11.69 3.76 -41.25
C ASP A 117 -11.21 4.38 -42.59
N THR A 118 -10.76 5.63 -42.57
CA THR A 118 -10.41 6.40 -43.77
C THR A 118 -9.01 6.08 -44.33
N VAL A 119 -8.17 5.34 -43.61
CA VAL A 119 -6.80 5.03 -44.07
C VAL A 119 -6.79 3.68 -44.79
N ALA A 120 -7.21 3.69 -46.06
CA ALA A 120 -7.29 2.47 -46.86
C ALA A 120 -5.92 2.05 -47.43
N GLY A 121 -5.35 0.99 -46.86
CA GLY A 121 -4.36 0.09 -47.50
C GLY A 121 -2.97 0.68 -47.79
N GLY A 122 -1.91 -0.06 -47.45
CA GLY A 122 -0.57 0.29 -47.91
C GLY A 122 0.60 -0.13 -47.02
N LEU A 123 0.35 -0.71 -45.85
CA LEU A 123 1.39 -1.04 -44.88
C LEU A 123 1.98 -2.45 -45.06
N GLN A 124 1.79 -3.12 -46.21
CA GLN A 124 2.10 -4.55 -46.44
C GLN A 124 3.42 -5.00 -45.78
N ARG A 125 3.32 -5.69 -44.63
CA ARG A 125 4.42 -6.19 -43.79
C ARG A 125 5.42 -5.12 -43.31
N GLN A 126 4.98 -3.88 -43.15
CA GLN A 126 5.76 -2.80 -42.56
C GLN A 126 5.63 -2.80 -41.04
N ALA A 127 6.66 -2.30 -40.38
CA ALA A 127 6.63 -2.00 -38.96
C ALA A 127 6.30 -0.52 -38.81
N VAL A 128 5.26 -0.23 -38.04
CA VAL A 128 4.59 1.07 -38.05
C VAL A 128 4.87 1.77 -36.74
N VAL A 129 5.54 2.92 -36.78
CA VAL A 129 5.67 3.79 -35.59
C VAL A 129 4.49 4.75 -35.60
N VAL A 130 3.67 4.72 -34.55
CA VAL A 130 2.55 5.66 -34.41
C VAL A 130 2.89 6.66 -33.31
N ARG A 131 3.42 7.81 -33.72
CA ARG A 131 3.75 8.93 -32.82
C ARG A 131 2.47 9.60 -32.33
N ASP A 132 2.48 10.06 -31.09
CA ASP A 132 1.35 10.72 -30.42
C ASP A 132 0.07 9.85 -30.30
N SER A 133 0.13 8.57 -30.69
CA SER A 133 -1.02 7.68 -30.80
C SER A 133 -1.81 7.58 -29.51
N GLN A 134 -1.14 7.41 -28.37
CA GLN A 134 -1.86 7.20 -27.11
C GLN A 134 -2.63 8.42 -26.60
N TYR A 135 -2.31 9.62 -27.08
CA TYR A 135 -3.07 10.82 -26.72
C TYR A 135 -4.35 10.99 -27.56
N TYR A 136 -4.45 10.32 -28.72
CA TYR A 136 -5.49 10.55 -29.73
C TYR A 136 -6.21 9.29 -30.24
N LEU A 137 -5.83 8.09 -29.82
CA LEU A 137 -6.51 6.85 -30.17
C LEU A 137 -7.98 6.88 -29.71
N SER A 138 -8.90 6.86 -30.67
CA SER A 138 -10.35 6.88 -30.44
C SER A 138 -10.96 5.49 -30.22
N CYS A 139 -10.15 4.43 -30.31
CA CYS A 139 -10.55 3.02 -30.21
C CYS A 139 -9.72 2.23 -29.17
N THR A 140 -10.14 0.99 -28.88
CA THR A 140 -9.40 0.09 -27.96
C THR A 140 -8.14 -0.45 -28.63
N LEU A 141 -7.21 -1.00 -27.85
CA LEU A 141 -5.95 -1.53 -28.39
C LEU A 141 -6.18 -2.77 -29.27
N GLU A 142 -7.23 -3.54 -29.00
CA GLU A 142 -7.68 -4.66 -29.82
C GLU A 142 -8.26 -4.19 -31.16
N ALA A 143 -9.09 -3.16 -31.13
CA ALA A 143 -9.66 -2.55 -32.35
C ALA A 143 -8.55 -1.93 -33.21
N LEU A 144 -7.59 -1.26 -32.57
CA LEU A 144 -6.39 -0.75 -33.22
C LEU A 144 -5.56 -1.88 -33.86
N ALA A 145 -5.32 -2.96 -33.12
CA ALA A 145 -4.57 -4.11 -33.61
C ALA A 145 -5.27 -4.75 -34.82
N ALA A 146 -6.59 -4.93 -34.75
CA ALA A 146 -7.39 -5.46 -35.85
C ALA A 146 -7.34 -4.53 -37.08
N HIS A 147 -7.53 -3.23 -36.90
CA HIS A 147 -7.47 -2.26 -38.00
C HIS A 147 -6.07 -2.20 -38.64
N MET A 148 -5.00 -2.27 -37.83
CA MET A 148 -3.62 -2.33 -38.33
C MET A 148 -3.31 -3.62 -39.08
N VAL A 149 -3.88 -4.76 -38.67
CA VAL A 149 -3.82 -6.01 -39.42
C VAL A 149 -4.52 -5.85 -40.78
N ASP A 150 -5.70 -5.24 -40.79
CA ASP A 150 -6.46 -4.99 -42.03
C ASP A 150 -5.70 -4.06 -42.99
N MET A 151 -4.93 -3.10 -42.46
CA MET A 151 -4.02 -2.26 -43.24
C MET A 151 -2.74 -2.98 -43.73
N GLY A 152 -2.48 -4.19 -43.23
CA GLY A 152 -1.36 -5.05 -43.60
C GLY A 152 -0.09 -4.86 -42.77
N ALA A 153 -0.15 -4.19 -41.62
CA ALA A 153 1.01 -3.98 -40.75
C ALA A 153 1.51 -5.30 -40.12
N GLY A 154 2.83 -5.47 -40.05
CA GLY A 154 3.46 -6.62 -39.37
C GLY A 154 3.78 -6.35 -37.90
N ALA A 155 4.10 -5.11 -37.57
CA ALA A 155 4.25 -4.65 -36.19
C ALA A 155 3.82 -3.19 -36.05
N VAL A 156 3.44 -2.79 -34.84
CA VAL A 156 3.01 -1.44 -34.50
C VAL A 156 3.70 -1.03 -33.21
N PHE A 157 4.44 0.07 -33.25
CA PHE A 157 5.08 0.69 -32.09
C PHE A 157 4.26 1.91 -31.68
N LEU A 158 3.71 1.87 -30.47
CA LEU A 158 2.87 2.91 -29.90
C LEU A 158 3.64 3.66 -28.81
N ASP A 159 3.44 4.96 -28.74
CA ASP A 159 4.03 5.79 -27.68
C ASP A 159 3.27 5.63 -26.37
N CYS A 160 3.88 4.91 -25.44
CA CYS A 160 3.52 4.77 -24.05
C CYS A 160 3.89 6.04 -23.28
N GLY A 161 3.01 7.03 -23.30
CA GLY A 161 3.14 8.22 -22.47
C GLY A 161 3.15 7.83 -20.98
N GLY A 162 4.36 7.76 -20.39
CA GLY A 162 4.71 7.85 -18.96
C GLY A 162 4.04 6.96 -17.90
N GLY A 163 2.94 6.29 -18.21
CA GLY A 163 2.09 5.61 -17.24
C GLY A 163 2.63 4.24 -16.86
N ILE A 164 2.40 3.87 -15.59
CA ILE A 164 2.67 2.56 -15.01
C ILE A 164 1.85 1.50 -15.77
N GLN A 165 2.43 0.89 -16.81
CA GLN A 165 1.73 -0.04 -17.69
C GLN A 165 2.19 -1.50 -17.52
N GLY A 166 3.04 -1.80 -16.53
CA GLY A 166 3.45 -3.18 -16.19
C GLY A 166 2.34 -4.02 -15.59
N THR A 167 1.26 -3.35 -15.22
CA THR A 167 -0.02 -3.96 -14.89
C THR A 167 -0.60 -4.73 -16.08
N SER A 168 -0.32 -4.29 -17.30
CA SER A 168 -0.84 -4.85 -18.56
C SER A 168 -0.34 -6.27 -18.89
N ALA A 169 0.81 -6.70 -18.37
CA ALA A 169 1.32 -8.05 -18.64
C ALA A 169 0.35 -9.15 -18.15
N TYR A 170 -0.43 -8.87 -17.11
CA TYR A 170 -1.52 -9.72 -16.58
C TYR A 170 -2.94 -9.18 -16.87
N TYR A 171 -3.07 -7.94 -17.35
CA TYR A 171 -4.35 -7.22 -17.48
C TYR A 171 -4.68 -6.71 -18.89
N ALA A 172 -3.70 -6.37 -19.73
CA ALA A 172 -3.89 -6.22 -21.18
C ALA A 172 -3.72 -7.56 -21.91
N SER A 173 -3.11 -8.55 -21.25
CA SER A 173 -3.66 -9.90 -21.31
C SER A 173 -4.97 -9.89 -20.52
N ASP A 174 -6.04 -9.37 -21.11
CA ASP A 174 -7.38 -9.59 -20.57
C ASP A 174 -7.55 -11.11 -20.47
N ASN A 175 -7.35 -11.68 -19.28
CA ASN A 175 -7.65 -13.08 -18.98
C ASN A 175 -9.17 -13.35 -19.02
N SER A 176 -9.98 -12.46 -19.61
CA SER A 176 -11.19 -12.92 -20.27
C SER A 176 -10.74 -13.87 -21.37
N PRO A 177 -11.07 -15.17 -21.30
CA PRO A 177 -10.64 -16.14 -22.31
C PRO A 177 -10.97 -15.65 -23.73
N THR A 178 -12.04 -14.86 -23.85
CA THR A 178 -12.56 -14.25 -25.07
C THR A 178 -11.67 -13.18 -25.70
N ALA A 179 -11.09 -12.24 -24.95
CA ALA A 179 -10.28 -11.16 -25.53
C ALA A 179 -8.88 -11.65 -25.91
N MET A 180 -8.26 -12.47 -25.05
CA MET A 180 -6.95 -13.08 -25.34
C MET A 180 -7.01 -14.04 -26.54
N LEU A 181 -8.10 -14.81 -26.69
CA LEU A 181 -8.30 -15.68 -27.88
C LEU A 181 -8.48 -14.86 -29.16
N ALA A 182 -9.14 -13.71 -29.07
CA ALA A 182 -9.40 -12.86 -30.24
C ALA A 182 -8.12 -12.19 -30.74
N THR A 183 -7.26 -11.68 -29.85
CA THR A 183 -6.06 -10.95 -30.24
C THR A 183 -4.82 -11.82 -30.47
N ARG A 184 -4.65 -12.93 -29.75
CA ARG A 184 -3.48 -13.82 -29.93
C ARG A 184 -3.42 -14.45 -31.33
N ARG A 185 -4.56 -14.52 -32.02
CA ARG A 185 -4.65 -15.02 -33.41
C ARG A 185 -4.31 -13.97 -34.46
N LEU A 186 -4.17 -12.70 -34.08
CA LEU A 186 -3.82 -11.65 -35.01
C LEU A 186 -2.34 -11.77 -35.39
N PRO A 187 -2.00 -11.78 -36.70
CA PRO A 187 -0.63 -11.92 -37.18
C PRO A 187 0.13 -10.59 -37.13
N ILE A 188 0.04 -9.88 -36.01
CA ILE A 188 0.66 -8.58 -35.77
C ILE A 188 1.31 -8.55 -34.40
N MET A 189 2.35 -7.73 -34.26
CA MET A 189 2.92 -7.40 -32.97
C MET A 189 2.67 -5.95 -32.64
N VAL A 190 1.81 -5.67 -31.67
CA VAL A 190 1.63 -4.31 -31.15
C VAL A 190 2.50 -4.17 -29.91
N LEU A 191 3.37 -3.17 -29.88
CA LEU A 191 4.33 -2.89 -28.82
C LEU A 191 4.15 -1.46 -28.35
N SER A 192 3.84 -1.28 -27.07
CA SER A 192 3.84 0.03 -26.41
C SER A 192 5.25 0.31 -25.89
N LEU A 193 5.92 1.34 -26.40
CA LEU A 193 7.28 1.74 -26.04
C LEU A 193 7.27 3.12 -25.38
N SER A 194 8.24 3.44 -24.53
CA SER A 194 8.33 4.77 -23.93
C SER A 194 8.53 5.86 -24.99
N THR A 195 8.10 7.09 -24.68
CA THR A 195 8.24 8.25 -25.57
C THR A 195 9.67 8.46 -26.06
N ASN A 196 10.67 8.26 -25.19
CA ASN A 196 12.08 8.36 -25.56
C ASN A 196 12.48 7.32 -26.62
N GLU A 197 11.99 6.08 -26.50
CA GLU A 197 12.28 5.01 -27.44
C GLU A 197 11.60 5.28 -28.79
N ILE A 198 10.36 5.76 -28.78
CA ILE A 198 9.66 6.20 -30.00
C ILE A 198 10.38 7.37 -30.66
N ASP A 199 10.80 8.38 -29.89
CA ASP A 199 11.54 9.53 -30.43
C ASP A 199 12.88 9.09 -31.05
N LEU A 200 13.58 8.12 -30.46
CA LEU A 200 14.78 7.52 -31.06
C LEU A 200 14.47 6.81 -32.38
N MET A 201 13.36 6.06 -32.46
CA MET A 201 12.94 5.40 -33.70
C MET A 201 12.53 6.41 -34.78
N VAL A 202 11.85 7.49 -34.39
CA VAL A 202 11.46 8.59 -35.29
C VAL A 202 12.70 9.34 -35.79
N ALA A 203 13.68 9.60 -34.92
CA ALA A 203 14.95 10.21 -35.31
C ALA A 203 15.72 9.30 -36.29
N ALA A 204 15.80 8.00 -36.01
CA ALA A 204 16.44 7.03 -36.91
C ALA A 204 15.75 6.96 -38.28
N LEU A 205 14.42 7.09 -38.34
CA LEU A 205 13.66 7.19 -39.58
C LEU A 205 13.96 8.47 -40.37
N ALA A 206 14.14 9.58 -39.68
CA ALA A 206 14.47 10.86 -40.32
C ALA A 206 15.85 10.81 -40.98
N ASP A 207 16.82 10.19 -40.31
CA ASP A 207 18.19 10.04 -40.83
C ASP A 207 18.30 8.92 -41.88
N HIS A 208 17.50 7.86 -41.72
CA HIS A 208 17.49 6.68 -42.60
C HIS A 208 16.05 6.31 -43.00
N PRO A 209 15.52 6.89 -44.11
CA PRO A 209 14.14 6.64 -44.56
C PRO A 209 13.82 5.19 -44.93
N GLN A 210 14.84 4.34 -45.10
CA GLN A 210 14.72 2.91 -45.37
C GLN A 210 15.12 2.03 -44.17
N ALA A 211 15.16 2.59 -42.96
CA ALA A 211 15.47 1.85 -41.75
C ALA A 211 14.63 0.57 -41.65
N ARG A 212 15.28 -0.54 -41.29
CA ARG A 212 14.60 -1.82 -41.06
C ARG A 212 14.62 -2.11 -39.58
N VAL A 213 13.53 -2.67 -39.09
CA VAL A 213 13.46 -3.15 -37.71
C VAL A 213 13.41 -4.66 -37.72
N ARG A 214 14.21 -5.23 -36.83
CA ARG A 214 14.15 -6.63 -36.48
C ARG A 214 13.41 -6.74 -35.14
N VAL A 215 12.19 -7.26 -35.18
CA VAL A 215 11.37 -7.48 -34.00
C VAL A 215 11.43 -8.95 -33.63
N GLN A 216 11.83 -9.22 -32.39
CA GLN A 216 11.84 -10.56 -31.83
C GLN A 216 11.05 -10.53 -30.51
N ILE A 217 10.16 -11.51 -30.34
CA ILE A 217 9.39 -11.66 -29.10
C ILE A 217 10.30 -12.35 -28.09
N ASP A 218 10.69 -11.63 -27.06
CA ASP A 218 11.37 -12.22 -25.91
C ASP A 218 10.36 -12.65 -24.84
N THR A 219 10.84 -13.47 -23.92
CA THR A 219 10.15 -13.83 -22.69
C THR A 219 9.89 -12.58 -21.84
N ASN A 220 8.63 -12.34 -21.49
CA ASN A 220 8.28 -11.24 -20.61
C ASN A 220 8.82 -11.51 -19.19
N VAL A 221 9.90 -10.82 -18.82
CA VAL A 221 10.57 -10.95 -17.52
C VAL A 221 9.65 -10.63 -16.33
N TRP A 222 8.60 -9.83 -16.54
CA TRP A 222 7.63 -9.47 -15.51
C TRP A 222 6.76 -10.63 -15.08
N VAL A 223 6.48 -11.57 -15.98
CA VAL A 223 5.71 -12.78 -15.64
C VAL A 223 6.47 -13.58 -14.58
N ALA A 224 7.77 -13.83 -14.82
CA ALA A 224 8.63 -14.52 -13.87
C ALA A 224 8.82 -13.72 -12.57
N ALA A 225 9.00 -12.39 -12.67
CA ALA A 225 9.16 -11.53 -11.51
C ALA A 225 7.90 -11.52 -10.62
N PHE A 226 6.71 -11.38 -11.20
CA PHE A 226 5.45 -11.41 -10.48
C PHE A 226 5.15 -12.79 -9.90
N ALA A 227 5.47 -13.87 -10.61
CA ALA A 227 5.34 -15.23 -10.08
C ALA A 227 6.40 -15.56 -9.00
N SER A 228 7.46 -14.76 -8.88
CA SER A 228 8.55 -15.04 -7.96
C SER A 228 8.09 -15.08 -6.49
N PRO A 229 8.66 -15.97 -5.65
CA PRO A 229 8.32 -16.03 -4.24
C PRO A 229 8.66 -14.73 -3.50
N VAL A 230 9.68 -13.99 -3.96
CA VAL A 230 10.09 -12.69 -3.41
C VAL A 230 8.96 -11.67 -3.59
N TYR A 231 8.44 -11.54 -4.82
CA TYR A 231 7.34 -10.63 -5.11
C TYR A 231 6.08 -11.02 -4.32
N GLN A 232 5.69 -12.29 -4.38
CA GLN A 232 4.50 -12.80 -3.69
C GLN A 232 4.60 -12.61 -2.17
N LEU A 233 5.76 -12.82 -1.56
CA LEU A 233 5.92 -12.67 -0.13
C LEU A 233 5.92 -11.19 0.29
N PHE A 234 6.75 -10.36 -0.32
CA PHE A 234 7.05 -9.01 0.16
C PHE A 234 6.08 -7.94 -0.34
N VAL A 235 5.53 -8.09 -1.55
CA VAL A 235 4.58 -7.12 -2.10
C VAL A 235 3.14 -7.52 -1.78
N ARG A 236 2.84 -8.82 -1.76
CA ARG A 236 1.48 -9.33 -1.56
C ARG A 236 1.21 -9.82 -0.13
N VAL A 237 1.84 -10.91 0.29
CA VAL A 237 1.46 -11.63 1.53
C VAL A 237 1.69 -10.79 2.78
N ILE A 238 2.87 -10.19 2.93
CA ILE A 238 3.23 -9.41 4.13
C ILE A 238 2.33 -8.17 4.28
N PRO A 239 2.23 -7.25 3.29
CA PRO A 239 1.38 -6.07 3.42
C PRO A 239 -0.10 -6.44 3.62
N ALA A 240 -0.63 -7.39 2.86
CA ALA A 240 -2.02 -7.83 3.00
C ALA A 240 -2.32 -8.37 4.40
N THR A 241 -1.43 -9.21 4.94
CA THR A 241 -1.59 -9.78 6.28
C THR A 241 -1.59 -8.69 7.35
N ILE A 242 -0.68 -7.72 7.27
CA ILE A 242 -0.62 -6.61 8.21
C ILE A 242 -1.90 -5.77 8.15
N TYR A 243 -2.40 -5.45 6.95
CA TYR A 243 -3.67 -4.76 6.77
C TYR A 243 -4.85 -5.54 7.37
N LEU A 244 -4.98 -6.84 7.08
CA LEU A 244 -6.07 -7.66 7.61
C LEU A 244 -6.01 -7.79 9.14
N ILE A 245 -4.81 -7.88 9.72
CA ILE A 245 -4.61 -7.84 11.18
C ILE A 245 -5.04 -6.48 11.73
N ALA A 246 -4.63 -5.38 11.10
CA ALA A 246 -5.03 -4.04 11.51
C ALA A 246 -6.56 -3.87 11.46
N ALA A 247 -7.21 -4.35 10.40
CA ALA A 247 -8.66 -4.35 10.25
C ALA A 247 -9.36 -5.15 11.37
N ALA A 248 -8.90 -6.39 11.63
CA ALA A 248 -9.45 -7.23 12.69
C ALA A 248 -9.30 -6.57 14.08
N LEU A 249 -8.13 -6.00 14.37
CA LEU A 249 -7.89 -5.27 15.61
C LEU A 249 -8.77 -4.02 15.72
N ALA A 250 -9.00 -3.30 14.62
CA ALA A 250 -9.84 -2.12 14.59
C ALA A 250 -11.28 -2.48 14.97
N VAL A 251 -11.83 -3.56 14.41
CA VAL A 251 -13.15 -4.10 14.78
C VAL A 251 -13.18 -4.50 16.24
N ILE A 252 -12.18 -5.25 16.72
CA ILE A 252 -12.11 -5.70 18.11
C ILE A 252 -12.13 -4.48 19.06
N TYR A 253 -11.32 -3.46 18.81
CA TYR A 253 -11.25 -2.26 19.64
C TYR A 253 -12.53 -1.42 19.54
N MET A 254 -13.15 -1.34 18.37
CA MET A 254 -14.44 -0.68 18.18
C MET A 254 -15.55 -1.39 18.96
N VAL A 255 -15.63 -2.73 18.89
CA VAL A 255 -16.59 -3.54 19.66
C VAL A 255 -16.37 -3.38 21.16
N GLN A 256 -15.12 -3.44 21.63
CA GLN A 256 -14.81 -3.19 23.04
C GLN A 256 -15.28 -1.81 23.47
N ARG A 257 -15.09 -0.78 22.64
CA ARG A 257 -15.52 0.58 22.94
C ARG A 257 -17.04 0.73 22.96
N LEU A 258 -17.73 0.16 21.99
CA LEU A 258 -19.19 0.13 21.95
C LEU A 258 -19.77 -0.58 23.19
N ARG A 259 -19.13 -1.66 23.67
CA ARG A 259 -19.53 -2.32 24.93
C ARG A 259 -19.43 -1.38 26.13
N PHE A 260 -18.37 -0.57 26.24
CA PHE A 260 -18.26 0.42 27.31
C PHE A 260 -19.29 1.55 27.17
N VAL A 261 -19.50 2.07 25.96
CA VAL A 261 -20.52 3.11 25.72
C VAL A 261 -21.92 2.58 26.05
N HIS A 262 -22.21 1.33 25.67
CA HIS A 262 -23.47 0.67 25.98
C HIS A 262 -23.63 0.44 27.49
N ALA A 263 -22.59 -0.01 28.18
CA ALA A 263 -22.61 -0.15 29.65
C ALA A 263 -22.87 1.21 30.34
N ASP A 264 -22.23 2.28 29.87
CA ASP A 264 -22.48 3.65 30.34
C ASP A 264 -23.92 4.10 30.07
N PHE A 265 -24.47 3.78 28.89
CA PHE A 265 -25.88 4.05 28.56
C PHE A 265 -26.83 3.34 29.52
N LEU A 266 -26.59 2.05 29.78
CA LEU A 266 -27.39 1.27 30.72
C LEU A 266 -27.28 1.84 32.14
N ALA A 267 -26.09 2.26 32.57
CA ALA A 267 -25.89 2.84 33.89
C ALA A 267 -26.61 4.19 34.06
N LYS A 268 -26.63 5.04 33.02
CA LYS A 268 -27.18 6.41 33.09
C LYS A 268 -28.66 6.51 32.72
N THR A 269 -29.21 5.53 31.98
CA THR A 269 -30.58 5.61 31.45
C THR A 269 -31.55 4.77 32.27
N ILE A 270 -32.63 5.41 32.74
CA ILE A 270 -33.74 4.78 33.46
C ILE A 270 -34.28 3.59 32.65
N LYS A 271 -34.44 2.41 33.28
CA LYS A 271 -34.83 1.15 32.63
C LYS A 271 -36.02 1.29 31.67
N ARG A 272 -37.06 2.05 32.07
CA ARG A 272 -38.30 2.26 31.29
C ARG A 272 -38.13 3.10 30.01
N ARG A 273 -37.03 3.86 29.88
CA ARG A 273 -36.72 4.69 28.70
C ARG A 273 -35.67 4.07 27.77
N ARG A 274 -35.24 2.83 28.05
CA ARG A 274 -34.29 2.10 27.21
C ARG A 274 -35.02 1.59 25.97
N SER A 275 -34.75 2.20 24.82
CA SER A 275 -35.17 1.71 23.51
C SER A 275 -33.96 1.66 22.58
N LEU A 276 -34.02 0.83 21.53
CA LEU A 276 -32.97 0.77 20.50
C LEU A 276 -32.71 2.16 19.90
N LYS A 277 -33.76 2.94 19.64
CA LYS A 277 -33.65 4.31 19.15
C LYS A 277 -32.91 5.23 20.13
N ALA A 278 -33.19 5.12 21.43
CA ALA A 278 -32.49 5.88 22.46
C ALA A 278 -31.02 5.45 22.61
N ALA A 279 -30.74 4.14 22.51
CA ALA A 279 -29.39 3.59 22.54
C ALA A 279 -28.56 4.06 21.33
N CYS A 280 -29.10 3.94 20.11
CA CYS A 280 -28.46 4.44 18.89
C CYS A 280 -28.20 5.95 18.97
N ARG A 281 -29.19 6.74 19.40
CA ARG A 281 -29.00 8.20 19.58
C ARG A 281 -27.90 8.48 20.61
N TYR A 282 -27.88 7.75 21.73
CA TYR A 282 -26.84 7.92 22.76
C TYR A 282 -25.45 7.55 22.22
N ILE A 283 -25.32 6.46 21.46
CA ILE A 283 -24.07 6.05 20.82
C ILE A 283 -23.61 7.10 19.81
N VAL A 284 -24.51 7.64 18.98
CA VAL A 284 -24.16 8.67 17.99
C VAL A 284 -23.73 9.97 18.68
N VAL A 285 -24.47 10.43 19.69
CA VAL A 285 -24.23 11.72 20.35
C VAL A 285 -23.06 11.68 21.34
N HIS A 286 -22.93 10.61 22.12
CA HIS A 286 -21.97 10.51 23.22
C HIS A 286 -20.88 9.46 23.01
N GLY A 287 -21.10 8.51 22.11
CA GLY A 287 -20.22 7.38 21.83
C GLY A 287 -19.23 7.62 20.70
N LEU A 288 -19.67 8.21 19.57
CA LEU A 288 -18.82 8.48 18.41
C LEU A 288 -17.85 9.62 18.71
N ARG A 289 -16.62 9.28 19.09
CA ARG A 289 -15.52 10.22 19.27
C ARG A 289 -14.54 10.09 18.11
N ILE A 290 -13.61 11.02 18.02
CA ILE A 290 -12.53 11.01 17.00
C ILE A 290 -11.83 9.64 16.88
N PRO A 291 -11.49 8.92 17.98
CA PRO A 291 -10.87 7.61 17.84
C PRO A 291 -11.80 6.54 17.25
N ASP A 292 -13.12 6.67 17.38
CA ASP A 292 -14.08 5.76 16.75
C ASP A 292 -14.12 5.98 15.24
N ALA A 293 -14.13 7.24 14.82
CA ALA A 293 -14.03 7.61 13.40
C ALA A 293 -12.72 7.10 12.79
N SER A 294 -11.61 7.22 13.51
CA SER A 294 -10.31 6.70 13.04
C SER A 294 -10.30 5.17 12.97
N LEU A 295 -10.80 4.47 13.99
CA LEU A 295 -10.90 3.00 13.95
C LEU A 295 -11.81 2.50 12.82
N LEU A 296 -12.92 3.20 12.56
CA LEU A 296 -13.82 2.87 11.44
C LEU A 296 -13.15 3.11 10.10
N LEU A 297 -12.47 4.25 9.93
CA LEU A 297 -11.74 4.57 8.71
C LEU A 297 -10.65 3.53 8.43
N GLU A 298 -9.84 3.20 9.44
CA GLU A 298 -8.80 2.17 9.34
C GLU A 298 -9.39 0.77 9.07
N PHE A 299 -10.52 0.42 9.70
CA PHE A 299 -11.19 -0.85 9.41
C PHE A 299 -11.56 -0.95 7.93
N VAL A 300 -12.21 0.08 7.38
CA VAL A 300 -12.64 0.08 5.97
C VAL A 300 -11.44 0.08 5.03
N SER A 301 -10.49 1.01 5.23
CA SER A 301 -9.33 1.14 4.35
C SER A 301 -8.44 -0.11 4.39
N CYS A 302 -8.14 -0.64 5.57
CA CYS A 302 -7.33 -1.84 5.74
C CYS A 302 -8.02 -3.09 5.19
N THR A 303 -9.34 -3.22 5.35
CA THR A 303 -10.06 -4.38 4.80
C THR A 303 -10.02 -4.35 3.28
N LEU A 304 -10.32 -3.19 2.66
CA LEU A 304 -10.32 -3.07 1.21
C LEU A 304 -8.91 -3.27 0.63
N ASN A 305 -7.90 -2.57 1.14
CA ASN A 305 -6.52 -2.75 0.69
C ASN A 305 -6.01 -4.16 0.95
N GLY A 306 -6.26 -4.72 2.14
CA GLY A 306 -5.82 -6.06 2.50
C GLY A 306 -6.40 -7.14 1.57
N VAL A 307 -7.70 -7.07 1.26
CA VAL A 307 -8.36 -8.00 0.33
C VAL A 307 -7.89 -7.79 -1.10
N VAL A 308 -7.83 -6.55 -1.59
CA VAL A 308 -7.42 -6.27 -2.97
C VAL A 308 -5.96 -6.67 -3.20
N ILE A 309 -5.05 -6.40 -2.26
CA ILE A 309 -3.66 -6.86 -2.32
C ILE A 309 -3.63 -8.39 -2.23
N ALA A 310 -4.35 -9.02 -1.29
CA ALA A 310 -4.35 -10.47 -1.14
C ALA A 310 -4.87 -11.20 -2.39
N VAL A 311 -5.91 -10.69 -3.05
CA VAL A 311 -6.55 -11.35 -4.20
C VAL A 311 -5.89 -10.95 -5.51
N GLY A 312 -5.70 -9.64 -5.75
CA GLY A 312 -5.14 -9.08 -6.98
C GLY A 312 -3.61 -9.05 -7.03
N GLY A 313 -2.93 -9.09 -5.87
CA GLY A 313 -1.48 -9.26 -5.79
C GLY A 313 -0.67 -8.09 -6.33
N VAL A 314 -1.19 -6.86 -6.30
CA VAL A 314 -0.54 -5.65 -6.87
C VAL A 314 -0.06 -5.93 -8.30
N CYS A 315 -0.97 -6.40 -9.15
CA CYS A 315 -0.72 -6.72 -10.56
C CYS A 315 -0.08 -8.09 -10.84
N SER A 316 0.28 -8.87 -9.82
CA SER A 316 0.80 -10.23 -10.02
C SER A 316 -0.24 -11.30 -10.33
N THR A 317 -1.53 -10.97 -10.25
CA THR A 317 -2.61 -11.91 -10.60
C THR A 317 -3.75 -11.19 -11.32
N SER A 318 -4.54 -11.96 -12.05
CA SER A 318 -5.70 -11.55 -12.84
C SER A 318 -7.04 -11.88 -12.16
N ASN A 319 -7.02 -12.13 -10.83
CA ASN A 319 -8.23 -12.54 -10.10
C ASN A 319 -9.25 -11.40 -9.90
N LEU A 320 -8.84 -10.15 -10.13
CA LEU A 320 -9.70 -8.96 -10.07
C LEU A 320 -9.72 -8.30 -11.46
N PRO A 321 -10.65 -7.40 -11.76
CA PRO A 321 -10.57 -6.56 -12.97
C PRO A 321 -9.45 -5.50 -12.86
N GLY A 322 -8.82 -5.15 -13.98
CA GLY A 322 -7.67 -4.23 -14.00
C GLY A 322 -8.00 -2.84 -13.46
N GLY A 323 -9.18 -2.31 -13.82
CA GLY A 323 -9.65 -1.03 -13.27
C GLY A 323 -9.76 -1.02 -11.75
N LEU A 324 -10.15 -2.15 -11.14
CA LEU A 324 -10.20 -2.28 -9.68
C LEU A 324 -8.78 -2.30 -9.09
N VAL A 325 -7.86 -3.07 -9.66
CA VAL A 325 -6.46 -3.07 -9.19
C VAL A 325 -5.82 -1.69 -9.30
N ASN A 326 -6.05 -1.01 -10.41
CA ASN A 326 -5.54 0.33 -10.66
C ASN A 326 -6.15 1.39 -9.72
N PHE A 327 -7.45 1.28 -9.41
CA PHE A 327 -8.08 2.14 -8.40
C PHE A 327 -7.39 2.00 -7.03
N PHE A 328 -7.02 0.79 -6.63
CA PHE A 328 -6.38 0.53 -5.35
C PHE A 328 -4.85 0.59 -5.39
N LEU A 329 -4.25 0.93 -6.52
CA LEU A 329 -2.80 1.04 -6.66
C LEU A 329 -2.18 2.08 -5.71
N PRO A 330 -2.81 3.26 -5.47
CA PRO A 330 -2.37 4.19 -4.42
C PRO A 330 -2.58 3.67 -2.99
N GLN A 331 -3.23 2.52 -2.81
CA GLN A 331 -3.55 1.89 -1.53
C GLN A 331 -4.37 2.79 -0.60
N LEU A 332 -5.33 3.54 -1.16
CA LEU A 332 -6.15 4.51 -0.43
C LEU A 332 -5.29 5.48 0.42
N ALA A 333 -4.24 6.05 -0.17
CA ALA A 333 -3.28 6.92 0.52
C ALA A 333 -3.97 8.10 1.24
N GLY A 334 -5.02 8.64 0.64
CA GLY A 334 -5.81 9.74 1.22
C GLY A 334 -6.53 9.33 2.51
N ALA A 335 -7.06 8.10 2.55
CA ALA A 335 -7.69 7.55 3.74
C ALA A 335 -6.66 7.30 4.86
N SER A 336 -5.46 6.81 4.51
CA SER A 336 -4.36 6.66 5.46
C SER A 336 -3.95 7.99 6.08
N ILE A 337 -3.76 9.04 5.26
CA ILE A 337 -3.41 10.39 5.73
C ILE A 337 -4.51 10.95 6.63
N ALA A 338 -5.78 10.75 6.28
CA ALA A 338 -6.90 11.11 7.13
C ALA A 338 -6.86 10.39 8.50
N GLY A 339 -6.52 9.09 8.50
CA GLY A 339 -6.28 8.31 9.72
C GLY A 339 -5.16 8.91 10.58
N ASP A 340 -4.04 9.26 9.97
CA ASP A 340 -2.89 9.88 10.62
C ASP A 340 -3.23 11.25 11.23
N VAL A 341 -4.00 12.08 10.51
CA VAL A 341 -4.49 13.38 11.01
C VAL A 341 -5.40 13.19 12.22
N LEU A 342 -6.33 12.23 12.16
CA LEU A 342 -7.20 11.91 13.30
C LEU A 342 -6.37 11.44 14.52
N ALA A 343 -5.36 10.60 14.29
CA ALA A 343 -4.43 10.15 15.32
C ALA A 343 -3.63 11.31 15.93
N ALA A 344 -3.15 12.24 15.10
CA ALA A 344 -2.45 13.44 15.55
C ALA A 344 -3.35 14.35 16.42
N ILE A 345 -4.61 14.56 16.02
CA ILE A 345 -5.58 15.35 16.79
C ILE A 345 -5.84 14.71 18.16
N VAL A 346 -6.04 13.39 18.19
CA VAL A 346 -6.26 12.65 19.44
C VAL A 346 -5.03 12.75 20.35
N TRP A 347 -3.83 12.60 19.79
CA TRP A 347 -2.57 12.76 20.51
C TRP A 347 -2.43 14.15 21.13
N GLN A 348 -2.68 15.19 20.34
CA GLN A 348 -2.55 16.58 20.79
C GLN A 348 -3.54 16.91 21.91
N ARG A 349 -4.78 16.38 21.84
CA ARG A 349 -5.79 16.53 22.90
C ARG A 349 -5.38 15.82 24.20
N MET A 350 -4.74 14.65 24.11
CA MET A 350 -4.23 13.95 25.28
C MET A 350 -3.07 14.71 25.96
N ARG A 351 -2.19 15.35 25.18
CA ARG A 351 -1.04 16.09 25.73
C ARG A 351 -1.43 17.42 26.36
N ASN A 352 -2.37 18.15 25.75
CA ASN A 352 -2.77 19.49 26.18
C ASN A 352 -4.24 19.54 26.62
N PRO A 353 -4.59 18.96 27.79
CA PRO A 353 -5.97 18.97 28.28
C PRO A 353 -6.46 20.36 28.75
N SER A 354 -5.56 21.34 28.91
CA SER A 354 -5.95 22.66 29.45
C SER A 354 -6.63 23.54 28.39
N PRO A 355 -7.85 24.07 28.65
CA PRO A 355 -8.56 24.97 27.75
C PRO A 355 -8.05 26.43 27.82
N SER A 356 -7.19 26.78 28.78
CA SER A 356 -6.90 28.18 29.16
C SER A 356 -5.69 28.86 28.47
N GLY A 357 -4.96 28.18 27.58
CA GLY A 357 -3.86 28.80 26.84
C GLY A 357 -4.27 29.11 25.40
N ALA A 358 -4.28 30.40 25.05
CA ALA A 358 -4.52 30.94 23.71
C ALA A 358 -3.47 30.49 22.68
N ASN A 359 -3.45 29.20 22.35
CA ASN A 359 -2.62 28.67 21.28
C ASN A 359 -3.49 28.53 20.04
N ASN A 360 -3.32 29.48 19.11
CA ASN A 360 -4.06 29.67 17.85
C ASN A 360 -3.82 28.55 16.83
N TRP A 361 -3.78 27.29 17.26
CA TRP A 361 -3.49 26.18 16.37
C TRP A 361 -4.67 25.92 15.43
N PRO A 362 -4.49 26.01 14.10
CA PRO A 362 -5.59 25.95 13.14
C PRO A 362 -6.36 24.62 13.17
N MET A 363 -5.73 23.49 13.57
CA MET A 363 -6.41 22.19 13.77
C MET A 363 -7.46 22.16 14.91
N ARG A 364 -7.63 23.23 15.70
CA ARG A 364 -8.77 23.30 16.64
C ARG A 364 -10.08 23.70 15.95
N ARG A 365 -10.05 24.29 14.76
CA ARG A 365 -11.26 24.67 14.01
C ARG A 365 -11.83 23.44 13.29
N ILE A 366 -13.10 23.13 13.55
CA ILE A 366 -13.81 21.98 12.97
C ILE A 366 -13.75 22.00 11.43
N ALA A 367 -13.86 23.18 10.82
CA ALA A 367 -13.73 23.37 9.38
C ALA A 367 -12.34 22.96 8.86
N THR A 368 -11.26 23.39 9.53
CA THR A 368 -9.89 23.03 9.14
C THR A 368 -9.62 21.54 9.28
N VAL A 369 -10.10 20.91 10.35
CA VAL A 369 -9.99 19.44 10.54
C VAL A 369 -10.73 18.69 9.43
N SER A 370 -11.95 19.13 9.10
CA SER A 370 -12.75 18.49 8.06
C SER A 370 -12.07 18.61 6.70
N VAL A 371 -11.49 19.77 6.37
CA VAL A 371 -10.72 19.95 5.13
C VAL A 371 -9.47 19.07 5.12
N MET A 372 -8.72 18.99 6.23
CA MET A 372 -7.51 18.16 6.32
C MET A 372 -7.79 16.65 6.21
N ILE A 373 -9.03 16.21 6.47
CA ILE A 373 -9.46 14.81 6.33
C ILE A 373 -10.03 14.56 4.93
N LEU A 374 -10.96 15.41 4.48
CA LEU A 374 -11.70 15.18 3.24
C LEU A 374 -10.87 15.48 1.99
N LEU A 375 -9.98 16.48 2.04
CA LEU A 375 -9.19 16.87 0.88
C LEU A 375 -8.23 15.77 0.42
N PRO A 376 -7.43 15.11 1.29
CA PRO A 376 -6.58 13.99 0.86
C PRO A 376 -7.39 12.83 0.29
N ILE A 377 -8.54 12.50 0.90
CA ILE A 377 -9.43 11.43 0.40
C ILE A 377 -9.96 11.79 -0.99
N ALA A 378 -10.40 13.02 -1.20
CA ALA A 378 -10.94 13.47 -2.49
C ALA A 378 -9.86 13.45 -3.58
N ILE A 379 -8.67 13.97 -3.31
CA ILE A 379 -7.53 13.96 -4.25
C ILE A 379 -7.16 12.51 -4.59
N ASP A 380 -7.01 11.65 -3.59
CA ASP A 380 -6.65 10.24 -3.79
C ASP A 380 -7.72 9.49 -4.57
N THR A 381 -9.00 9.76 -4.31
CA THR A 381 -10.12 9.17 -5.06
C THR A 381 -10.11 9.63 -6.52
N ILE A 382 -9.87 10.92 -6.78
CA ILE A 382 -9.77 11.46 -8.14
C ILE A 382 -8.60 10.80 -8.88
N VAL A 383 -7.42 10.73 -8.27
CA VAL A 383 -6.23 10.06 -8.83
C VAL A 383 -6.52 8.57 -9.09
N SER A 384 -7.15 7.88 -8.14
CA SER A 384 -7.53 6.48 -8.27
C SER A 384 -8.53 6.26 -9.41
N LEU A 385 -9.50 7.15 -9.58
CA LEU A 385 -10.45 7.11 -10.70
C LEU A 385 -9.76 7.34 -12.05
N THR A 386 -8.76 8.24 -12.12
CA THR A 386 -7.98 8.43 -13.35
C THR A 386 -7.18 7.19 -13.74
N PHE A 387 -6.76 6.37 -12.78
CA PHE A 387 -6.13 5.07 -13.05
C PHE A 387 -7.15 3.95 -13.37
N ALA A 388 -8.37 4.03 -12.82
CA ALA A 388 -9.35 2.95 -12.86
C ALA A 388 -10.20 2.89 -14.12
N VAL A 389 -10.45 4.02 -14.78
CA VAL A 389 -11.38 4.12 -15.92
C VAL A 389 -10.58 4.11 -17.24
N PRO A 390 -10.53 2.98 -17.97
CA PRO A 390 -9.97 2.97 -19.31
C PRO A 390 -10.86 3.84 -20.22
N GLY A 391 -10.28 4.80 -20.93
CA GLY A 391 -11.05 5.56 -21.93
C GLY A 391 -11.67 6.89 -21.49
N THR A 392 -11.27 7.49 -20.36
CA THR A 392 -11.45 8.96 -20.17
C THR A 392 -10.51 9.79 -21.06
N GLY A 393 -10.15 9.29 -22.26
CA GLY A 393 -10.62 9.84 -23.54
C GLY A 393 -10.31 11.29 -23.92
N ARG A 394 -9.43 12.01 -23.23
CA ARG A 394 -8.87 13.28 -23.74
C ARG A 394 -7.39 13.35 -23.40
N ALA A 395 -6.59 13.98 -24.26
CA ALA A 395 -5.26 14.48 -23.92
C ALA A 395 -5.27 15.22 -22.56
N LEU A 396 -6.38 15.91 -22.25
CA LEU A 396 -6.64 16.52 -20.95
C LEU A 396 -6.70 15.50 -19.79
N GLY A 397 -7.31 14.33 -19.97
CA GLY A 397 -7.44 13.28 -18.95
C GLY A 397 -6.12 12.61 -18.59
N ARG A 398 -5.23 12.37 -19.58
CA ARG A 398 -3.87 11.85 -19.31
C ARG A 398 -2.91 12.92 -18.82
N TRP A 399 -2.93 14.13 -19.40
CA TRP A 399 -2.17 15.26 -18.84
C TRP A 399 -2.59 15.53 -17.40
N MET A 400 -3.89 15.48 -17.11
CA MET A 400 -4.40 15.51 -15.75
C MET A 400 -3.92 14.31 -14.95
N ALA A 401 -3.98 13.08 -15.46
CA ALA A 401 -3.51 11.91 -14.72
C ALA A 401 -2.02 12.03 -14.31
N ASP A 402 -1.13 12.37 -15.24
CA ASP A 402 0.31 12.44 -14.96
C ASP A 402 0.67 13.62 -14.05
N ASN A 403 0.12 14.81 -14.34
CA ASN A 403 0.40 16.00 -13.54
C ASN A 403 -0.31 15.94 -12.19
N ILE A 404 -1.56 15.50 -12.11
CA ILE A 404 -2.29 15.36 -10.85
C ILE A 404 -1.69 14.23 -10.02
N ALA A 405 -1.29 13.10 -10.61
CA ALA A 405 -0.61 12.03 -9.86
C ALA A 405 0.74 12.52 -9.31
N ALA A 406 1.53 13.25 -10.10
CA ALA A 406 2.79 13.82 -9.62
C ALA A 406 2.56 14.87 -8.51
N ILE A 407 1.62 15.79 -8.70
CA ILE A 407 1.27 16.82 -7.71
C ILE A 407 0.69 16.17 -6.43
N ALA A 408 -0.22 15.20 -6.57
CA ALA A 408 -0.81 14.47 -5.45
C ALA A 408 0.25 13.65 -4.72
N GLY A 409 1.15 12.97 -5.45
CA GLY A 409 2.27 12.24 -4.91
C GLY A 409 3.21 13.15 -4.11
N ALA A 410 3.58 14.31 -4.67
CA ALA A 410 4.40 15.31 -3.99
C ALA A 410 3.69 15.87 -2.74
N LEU A 411 2.40 16.19 -2.85
CA LEU A 411 1.59 16.67 -1.74
C LEU A 411 1.48 15.63 -0.62
N PHE A 412 1.22 14.37 -0.95
CA PHE A 412 1.15 13.28 0.02
C PHE A 412 2.50 13.00 0.66
N CYS A 413 3.58 13.02 -0.11
CA CYS A 413 4.94 12.91 0.42
C CYS A 413 5.25 14.04 1.41
N LEU A 414 4.91 15.29 1.08
CA LEU A 414 5.07 16.44 1.97
C LEU A 414 4.22 16.32 3.25
N LEU A 415 2.94 15.92 3.11
CA LEU A 415 2.06 15.72 4.26
C LEU A 415 2.58 14.64 5.19
N GLN A 416 3.03 13.50 4.64
CA GLN A 416 3.61 12.42 5.42
C GLN A 416 4.94 12.82 6.09
N LEU A 417 5.76 13.64 5.42
CA LEU A 417 6.98 14.19 6.02
C LEU A 417 6.64 15.06 7.24
N VAL A 418 5.71 16.00 7.08
CA VAL A 418 5.29 16.91 8.15
C VAL A 418 4.67 16.13 9.32
N ILE A 419 3.76 15.20 9.03
CA ILE A 419 3.09 14.37 10.03
C ILE A 419 4.09 13.43 10.72
N GLY A 420 5.00 12.82 9.96
CA GLY A 420 6.04 11.91 10.47
C GLY A 420 7.01 12.62 11.43
N ILE A 421 7.55 13.77 11.02
CA ILE A 421 8.39 14.62 11.89
C ILE A 421 7.61 15.06 13.13
N HIS A 422 6.33 15.42 12.97
CA HIS A 422 5.48 15.80 14.09
C HIS A 422 5.34 14.66 15.10
N PHE A 423 4.99 13.45 14.66
CA PHE A 423 4.85 12.29 15.55
C PHE A 423 6.16 11.92 16.26
N LEU A 424 7.30 11.97 15.57
CA LEU A 424 8.60 11.71 16.17
C LEU A 424 8.99 12.78 17.20
N SER A 425 8.86 14.06 16.85
CA SER A 425 9.16 15.18 17.75
C SER A 425 8.24 15.16 18.99
N GLN A 426 6.96 14.86 18.80
CA GLN A 426 6.00 14.81 19.90
C GLN A 426 6.21 13.59 20.80
N SER A 427 6.45 12.41 20.23
CA SER A 427 6.70 11.18 21.01
C SER A 427 8.00 11.26 21.80
N THR A 428 9.09 11.79 21.21
CA THR A 428 10.37 12.00 21.90
C THR A 428 10.23 13.00 23.05
N ARG A 429 9.64 14.18 22.81
CA ARG A 429 9.36 15.16 23.87
C ARG A 429 8.52 14.56 24.99
N PHE A 430 7.50 13.78 24.64
CA PHE A 430 6.64 13.11 25.62
C PHE A 430 7.39 12.06 26.45
N ILE A 431 8.28 11.27 25.83
CA ILE A 431 9.16 10.31 26.54
C ILE A 431 10.11 11.05 27.49
N LEU A 432 10.69 12.16 27.06
CA LEU A 432 11.60 12.96 27.90
C LEU A 432 10.86 13.62 29.08
N GLU A 433 9.70 14.23 28.84
CA GLU A 433 8.85 14.84 29.87
C GLU A 433 8.38 13.81 30.89
N THR A 434 7.94 12.63 30.45
CA THR A 434 7.50 11.55 31.34
C THR A 434 8.65 10.96 32.15
N ARG A 435 9.85 10.81 31.55
CA ARG A 435 11.06 10.40 32.30
C ARG A 435 11.43 11.41 33.38
N SER A 436 11.42 12.71 33.05
CA SER A 436 11.70 13.79 34.00
C SER A 436 10.68 13.79 35.16
N ARG A 437 9.37 13.77 34.85
CA ARG A 437 8.31 13.73 35.87
C ARG A 437 8.37 12.47 36.73
N ARG A 438 8.69 11.30 36.14
CA ARG A 438 8.88 10.06 36.91
C ARG A 438 10.07 10.15 37.85
N ALA A 439 11.18 10.75 37.43
CA ALA A 439 12.32 10.98 38.30
C ALA A 439 11.93 11.85 39.51
N SER A 440 11.12 12.89 39.29
CA SER A 440 10.61 13.76 40.36
C SER A 440 9.56 13.10 41.27
N LEU A 441 8.75 12.17 40.75
CA LEU A 441 7.64 11.54 41.49
C LEU A 441 8.02 10.23 42.19
N ARG A 442 9.17 9.62 41.87
CA ARG A 442 9.68 8.41 42.56
C ARG A 442 9.81 8.57 44.08
N GLY A 443 9.95 9.80 44.58
CA GLY A 443 9.99 10.08 46.02
C GLY A 443 8.63 10.26 46.72
N ARG A 444 7.49 10.28 46.00
CA ARG A 444 6.18 10.66 46.58
C ARG A 444 5.11 9.56 46.66
N GLY A 445 5.49 8.30 46.40
CA GLY A 445 4.60 7.15 46.56
C GLY A 445 3.58 6.97 45.42
N GLY A 446 3.68 5.83 44.73
CA GLY A 446 2.60 5.23 43.94
C GLY A 446 2.18 5.94 42.66
N LEU A 447 3.03 5.94 41.63
CA LEU A 447 2.55 6.13 40.25
C LEU A 447 1.67 4.94 39.84
N ASP A 448 0.49 5.19 39.27
CA ASP A 448 -0.38 4.15 38.71
C ASP A 448 0.35 3.43 37.57
N ALA A 449 0.92 2.26 37.86
CA ALA A 449 1.70 1.46 36.92
C ALA A 449 0.96 1.20 35.60
N SER A 450 -0.37 1.14 35.64
CA SER A 450 -1.19 0.93 34.46
C SER A 450 -1.29 2.17 33.54
N MET A 451 -1.21 3.37 34.12
CA MET A 451 -1.09 4.62 33.35
C MET A 451 0.28 4.67 32.66
N ASP A 452 1.34 4.25 33.35
CA ASP A 452 2.70 4.19 32.81
C ASP A 452 2.82 3.23 31.63
N VAL A 453 2.17 2.06 31.69
CA VAL A 453 2.10 1.11 30.58
C VAL A 453 1.34 1.70 29.39
N MET A 454 0.21 2.39 29.63
CA MET A 454 -0.57 3.05 28.57
C MET A 454 0.26 4.13 27.86
N ILE A 455 0.93 4.98 28.62
CA ILE A 455 1.80 6.06 28.15
C ILE A 455 2.96 5.51 27.32
N ALA A 456 3.64 4.48 27.81
CA ALA A 456 4.76 3.86 27.10
C ALA A 456 4.31 3.22 25.77
N ARG A 457 3.17 2.54 25.79
CA ARG A 457 2.54 1.95 24.59
C ARG A 457 2.21 3.03 23.57
N LEU A 458 1.54 4.09 24.01
CA LEU A 458 1.17 5.24 23.18
C LEU A 458 2.40 5.89 22.55
N ALA A 459 3.44 6.19 23.34
CA ALA A 459 4.68 6.76 22.84
C ALA A 459 5.38 5.86 21.81
N ARG A 460 5.42 4.54 22.05
CA ARG A 460 6.03 3.56 21.13
C ARG A 460 5.31 3.52 19.79
N TRP A 461 3.98 3.41 19.79
CA TRP A 461 3.21 3.34 18.53
C TRP A 461 3.23 4.66 17.78
N THR A 462 3.18 5.80 18.47
CA THR A 462 3.32 7.12 17.83
C THR A 462 4.71 7.30 17.21
N ALA A 463 5.78 6.87 17.90
CA ALA A 463 7.12 6.93 17.34
C ALA A 463 7.25 6.02 16.12
N LEU A 464 6.75 4.78 16.21
CA LEU A 464 6.77 3.83 15.09
C LEU A 464 5.97 4.33 13.90
N LEU A 465 4.79 4.93 14.13
CA LEU A 465 4.01 5.58 13.10
C LEU A 465 4.83 6.65 12.38
N GLY A 466 5.51 7.54 13.13
CA GLY A 466 6.37 8.55 12.54
C GLY A 466 7.54 7.96 11.73
N VAL A 467 8.15 6.85 12.18
CA VAL A 467 9.18 6.14 11.39
C VAL A 467 8.61 5.59 10.09
N CYS A 468 7.45 4.93 10.12
CA CYS A 468 6.82 4.37 8.92
C CYS A 468 6.55 5.46 7.86
N GLN A 469 6.07 6.63 8.28
CA GLN A 469 5.86 7.78 7.39
C GLN A 469 7.18 8.29 6.78
N LEU A 470 8.24 8.39 7.59
CA LEU A 470 9.56 8.81 7.08
C LEU A 470 10.18 7.79 6.12
N VAL A 471 10.00 6.49 6.36
CA VAL A 471 10.47 5.44 5.44
C VAL A 471 9.74 5.53 4.11
N PHE A 472 8.43 5.76 4.12
CA PHE A 472 7.67 6.00 2.89
C PHE A 472 8.19 7.23 2.13
N VAL A 473 8.43 8.35 2.83
CA VAL A 473 8.98 9.57 2.21
C VAL A 473 10.37 9.31 1.63
N ALA A 474 11.22 8.55 2.33
CA ALA A 474 12.57 8.24 1.87
C ALA A 474 12.60 7.35 0.62
N ILE A 475 11.63 6.44 0.46
CA ILE A 475 11.57 5.53 -0.71
C ILE A 475 10.84 6.15 -1.91
N THR A 476 9.96 7.12 -1.69
CA THR A 476 9.13 7.74 -2.74
C THR A 476 9.93 8.26 -3.95
N PRO A 477 11.10 8.94 -3.79
CA PRO A 477 11.90 9.41 -4.91
C PRO A 477 12.43 8.31 -5.84
N ILE A 478 12.46 7.05 -5.42
CA ILE A 478 12.88 5.95 -6.31
C ILE A 478 11.91 5.81 -7.49
N ALA A 479 10.63 6.15 -7.32
CA ALA A 479 9.63 6.03 -8.37
C ALA A 479 9.89 6.92 -9.60
N VAL A 480 10.71 7.97 -9.46
CA VAL A 480 11.08 8.83 -10.59
C VAL A 480 12.39 8.43 -11.26
N LEU A 481 13.10 7.43 -10.72
CA LEU A 481 14.36 6.96 -11.30
C LEU A 481 14.08 6.06 -12.52
N PRO A 482 14.89 6.14 -13.60
CA PRO A 482 14.76 5.24 -14.73
C PRO A 482 14.82 3.75 -14.35
N SER A 483 15.65 3.42 -13.35
CA SER A 483 15.81 2.07 -12.81
C SER A 483 14.56 1.53 -12.11
N PHE A 484 13.59 2.37 -11.76
CA PHE A 484 12.31 1.95 -11.19
C PHE A 484 11.58 0.95 -12.09
N LYS A 485 11.78 1.07 -13.41
CA LYS A 485 11.19 0.21 -14.44
C LYS A 485 11.86 -1.16 -14.54
N THR A 486 12.71 -1.54 -13.60
CA THR A 486 13.30 -2.89 -13.53
C THR A 486 12.56 -3.74 -12.50
N PRO A 487 12.39 -5.06 -12.72
CA PRO A 487 11.68 -5.91 -11.77
C PRO A 487 12.21 -5.87 -10.32
N PRO A 488 13.54 -5.85 -10.06
CA PRO A 488 14.06 -5.79 -8.69
C PRO A 488 13.70 -4.48 -7.98
N VAL A 489 13.90 -3.33 -8.64
CA VAL A 489 13.63 -2.01 -8.05
C VAL A 489 12.13 -1.80 -7.85
N TRP A 490 11.31 -2.22 -8.82
CA TRP A 490 9.85 -2.23 -8.69
C TRP A 490 9.39 -3.05 -7.48
N THR A 491 9.88 -4.28 -7.35
CA THR A 491 9.55 -5.17 -6.24
C THR A 491 9.96 -4.56 -4.90
N ALA A 492 11.19 -4.02 -4.81
CA ALA A 492 11.69 -3.36 -3.62
C ALA A 492 10.85 -2.14 -3.22
N TYR A 493 10.54 -1.28 -4.19
CA TYR A 493 9.72 -0.10 -3.98
C TYR A 493 8.34 -0.46 -3.43
N TRP A 494 7.61 -1.35 -4.10
CA TRP A 494 6.25 -1.72 -3.69
C TRP A 494 6.22 -2.51 -2.38
N ALA A 495 7.25 -3.32 -2.11
CA ALA A 495 7.40 -4.00 -0.83
C ALA A 495 7.55 -2.99 0.33
N VAL A 496 8.43 -2.00 0.17
CA VAL A 496 8.68 -0.97 1.20
C VAL A 496 7.47 -0.06 1.36
N VAL A 497 6.90 0.43 0.25
CA VAL A 497 5.70 1.28 0.25
C VAL A 497 4.53 0.56 0.90
N GLY A 498 4.20 -0.64 0.43
CA GLY A 498 3.07 -1.44 0.92
C GLY A 498 3.23 -1.80 2.40
N THR A 499 4.42 -2.25 2.79
CA THR A 499 4.70 -2.60 4.20
C THR A 499 4.66 -1.36 5.10
N SER A 500 5.24 -0.24 4.66
CA SER A 500 5.25 1.00 5.47
C SER A 500 3.84 1.52 5.70
N LYS A 501 2.98 1.53 4.66
CA LYS A 501 1.59 1.93 4.81
C LYS A 501 0.77 0.96 5.67
N ALA A 502 0.93 -0.35 5.47
CA ALA A 502 0.25 -1.34 6.31
C ALA A 502 0.67 -1.22 7.78
N MET A 503 1.96 -0.99 8.04
CA MET A 503 2.48 -0.76 9.38
C MET A 503 1.99 0.55 9.99
N SER A 504 1.91 1.65 9.22
CA SER A 504 1.29 2.90 9.69
C SER A 504 -0.14 2.66 10.17
N ALA A 505 -0.96 1.98 9.36
CA ALA A 505 -2.34 1.64 9.73
C ALA A 505 -2.41 0.78 11.01
N LEU A 506 -1.55 -0.24 11.11
CA LEU A 506 -1.44 -1.07 12.32
C LEU A 506 -1.05 -0.24 13.56
N CYS A 507 -0.14 0.73 13.41
CA CYS A 507 0.25 1.64 14.49
C CYS A 507 -0.93 2.52 14.91
N CYS A 508 -1.64 3.14 13.96
CA CYS A 508 -2.84 3.93 14.20
C CYS A 508 -3.88 3.14 14.99
N VAL A 509 -4.22 1.93 14.55
CA VAL A 509 -5.18 1.06 15.25
C VAL A 509 -4.71 0.73 16.68
N ASN A 510 -3.42 0.42 16.87
CA ASN A 510 -2.87 0.09 18.19
C ASN A 510 -2.77 1.27 19.15
N MET A 511 -2.65 2.51 18.65
CA MET A 511 -2.75 3.72 19.48
C MET A 511 -4.11 3.81 20.18
N PHE A 512 -5.18 3.34 19.54
CA PHE A 512 -6.54 3.40 20.08
C PHE A 512 -6.96 2.16 20.88
N LYS A 513 -6.06 1.19 21.08
CA LYS A 513 -6.30 0.03 21.94
C LYS A 513 -6.81 0.46 23.31
N GLN A 514 -7.97 -0.03 23.72
CA GLN A 514 -8.53 0.34 25.01
C GLN A 514 -7.69 -0.20 26.18
N ARG A 515 -7.71 0.51 27.31
CA ARG A 515 -7.19 0.00 28.57
C ARG A 515 -8.14 -1.11 29.03
N ARG A 516 -7.61 -2.32 29.26
CA ARG A 516 -8.33 -3.32 30.06
C ARG A 516 -8.44 -2.72 31.46
N LYS A 517 -9.61 -2.20 31.82
CA LYS A 517 -9.90 -1.91 33.22
C LYS A 517 -9.92 -3.27 33.90
N SER A 518 -8.93 -3.55 34.74
CA SER A 518 -9.06 -4.66 35.68
C SER A 518 -10.27 -4.31 36.54
N HIS A 519 -11.42 -4.89 36.20
CA HIS A 519 -12.51 -5.01 37.14
C HIS A 519 -11.95 -5.87 38.26
N LYS A 520 -11.26 -5.25 39.21
CA LYS A 520 -11.32 -5.74 40.58
C LYS A 520 -12.79 -5.68 40.89
N VAL A 521 -13.44 -6.85 40.76
CA VAL A 521 -14.68 -7.12 41.44
C VAL A 521 -14.34 -6.76 42.87
N VAL A 522 -14.76 -5.57 43.29
CA VAL A 522 -14.85 -5.25 44.71
C VAL A 522 -15.94 -6.21 45.15
N GLN A 523 -15.50 -7.42 45.49
CA GLN A 523 -16.24 -8.37 46.27
C GLN A 523 -16.35 -7.63 47.60
N THR A 524 -17.33 -6.73 47.67
CA THR A 524 -17.75 -6.17 48.95
C THR A 524 -18.09 -7.40 49.76
N ASP A 525 -17.25 -7.69 50.74
CA ASP A 525 -17.52 -8.63 51.81
C ASP A 525 -18.83 -8.19 52.46
N ILE A 526 -19.95 -8.67 51.91
CA ILE A 526 -21.28 -8.61 52.52
C ILE A 526 -21.35 -9.67 53.65
N SER A 527 -20.26 -10.41 53.90
CA SER A 527 -20.13 -11.34 55.02
C SER A 527 -19.55 -10.70 56.30
N LYS A 528 -19.97 -9.47 56.64
CA LYS A 528 -19.98 -9.04 58.05
C LYS A 528 -21.42 -9.00 58.53
N LYS A 529 -21.90 -10.18 58.89
CA LYS A 529 -23.09 -10.38 59.72
C LYS A 529 -22.88 -9.55 61.01
N PRO A 530 -23.75 -8.59 61.36
CA PRO A 530 -23.64 -7.88 62.61
C PRO A 530 -23.83 -8.90 63.75
N SER A 531 -22.81 -9.07 64.58
CA SER A 531 -22.91 -9.81 65.82
C SER A 531 -23.87 -9.07 66.74
N LEU A 532 -25.09 -9.61 66.88
CA LEU A 532 -26.02 -9.25 67.94
C LEU A 532 -25.35 -9.51 69.29
N VAL A 533 -25.04 -8.44 70.01
CA VAL A 533 -24.66 -8.48 71.42
C VAL A 533 -25.93 -8.76 72.23
N PRO A 534 -26.01 -9.83 73.04
CA PRO A 534 -27.10 -10.00 73.97
C PRO A 534 -26.93 -9.02 75.14
N SER A 535 -27.91 -8.15 75.32
CA SER A 535 -28.08 -7.34 76.54
C SER A 535 -28.35 -8.26 77.73
N ALA A 536 -27.50 -8.20 78.76
CA ALA A 536 -27.75 -8.84 80.05
C ALA A 536 -28.93 -8.17 80.77
N PRO A 537 -29.78 -8.93 81.49
CA PRO A 537 -30.79 -8.35 82.36
C PRO A 537 -30.14 -7.86 83.67
N SER A 538 -30.41 -6.61 84.04
CA SER A 538 -30.11 -6.05 85.36
C SER A 538 -31.16 -6.49 86.36
N THR A 539 -30.72 -7.15 87.45
CA THR A 539 -31.42 -7.20 88.75
C THR A 539 -30.97 -6.06 89.63
#